data_AF-A0A3L6PRW7-F1
#
_entry.id   AF-A0A3L6PRW7-F1
#
_cell.length_a   1.000
_cell.length_b   1.000
_cell.length_c   1.000
_cell.angle_alpha   90.00
_cell.angle_beta   90.00
_cell.angle_gamma   90.00
#
_symmetry.space_group_name_H-M   'P 1'
#
loop_
_entity.id
_entity.type
_entity.pdbx_description
1 polymer ?
#
loop_
_entity_poly.entity_id
_entity_poly.type
_entity_poly.pdbx_seq_one_letter_code
_entity_poly.pdbx_strand_id
1 'polypeptide(L)'
;MAATPFKALTSAASASTMERDELRISGLYLHHAYRERSPTQLTIVRPPKGMFGKTAANNWTIHEGPDPREYAIVARAQGLHLNSGNWHNSFTIVFENDRPNRFSLTGKQPASRFKGSTLHVMGVSVSDSDWGVVGGTGEFAMAQGVISKKLFKQIETGNIVELNIYAIYPAKIPHLIRDGPVGGNGGNPFEPQYEPRRFESIKVLSGEAVDSIEFSYIDRNGIKRTGVLRKKEDAAATAGAGPTLLLPSRGARTCAAARCREWPL
;
A
#
# COMPACT_ATOMS: atom_id res chain seq x y z
N MET A 1 -26.84 14.51 -31.62
CA MET A 1 -26.54 14.15 -30.21
C MET A 1 -25.11 14.59 -29.93
N ALA A 2 -24.92 15.61 -29.10
CA ALA A 2 -23.59 16.05 -28.68
C ALA A 2 -23.27 15.39 -27.34
N ALA A 3 -22.13 14.70 -27.26
CA ALA A 3 -21.67 14.05 -26.04
C ALA A 3 -21.16 15.09 -25.04
N THR A 4 -21.71 15.09 -23.84
CA THR A 4 -21.26 15.91 -22.72
C THR A 4 -19.86 15.43 -22.27
N PRO A 5 -18.84 16.30 -22.16
CA PRO A 5 -17.52 15.88 -21.71
C PRO A 5 -17.54 15.52 -20.21
N PHE A 6 -16.89 14.40 -19.89
CA PHE A 6 -16.70 13.92 -18.52
C PHE A 6 -15.81 14.90 -17.75
N LYS A 7 -16.38 15.65 -16.80
CA LYS A 7 -15.60 16.46 -15.85
C LYS A 7 -15.06 15.53 -14.77
N ALA A 8 -13.76 15.25 -14.81
CA ALA A 8 -13.07 14.60 -13.69
C ALA A 8 -13.13 15.53 -12.47
N LEU A 9 -13.73 15.07 -11.37
CA LEU A 9 -13.68 15.73 -10.07
C LEU A 9 -12.29 15.47 -9.47
N THR A 10 -11.36 16.40 -9.63
CA THR A 10 -10.12 16.43 -8.85
C THR A 10 -10.42 17.04 -7.49
N SER A 11 -10.69 16.18 -6.49
CA SER A 11 -10.55 16.59 -5.09
C SER A 11 -9.06 16.77 -4.83
N ALA A 12 -8.63 17.98 -4.46
CA ALA A 12 -7.31 18.18 -3.89
C ALA A 12 -7.30 17.45 -2.55
N ALA A 13 -6.81 16.21 -2.55
CA ALA A 13 -6.46 15.54 -1.32
C ALA A 13 -5.50 16.46 -0.57
N SER A 14 -5.88 16.88 0.64
CA SER A 14 -4.97 17.50 1.60
C SER A 14 -3.72 16.64 1.64
N ALA A 15 -2.62 17.13 1.06
CA ALA A 15 -1.37 16.41 0.97
C ALA A 15 -0.78 16.32 2.38
N SER A 16 -1.23 15.33 3.16
CA SER A 16 -0.38 14.82 4.22
C SER A 16 0.85 14.25 3.52
N THR A 17 2.00 14.87 3.76
CA THR A 17 3.29 14.38 3.25
C THR A 17 3.54 13.03 3.90
N MET A 18 3.12 11.96 3.22
CA MET A 18 3.35 10.60 3.68
C MET A 18 4.85 10.40 3.84
N GLU A 19 5.30 10.03 5.04
CA GLU A 19 6.71 9.74 5.30
C GLU A 19 7.15 8.58 4.41
N ARG A 20 8.27 8.75 3.71
CA ARG A 20 8.79 7.78 2.75
C ARG A 20 10.15 7.26 3.21
N ASP A 21 10.30 5.95 3.12
CA ASP A 21 11.56 5.26 3.28
C ASP A 21 12.20 5.00 1.92
N GLU A 22 13.53 4.90 1.92
CA GLU A 22 14.32 4.50 0.75
C GLU A 22 14.81 3.06 0.89
N LEU A 23 14.74 2.32 -0.21
CA LEU A 23 15.42 1.05 -0.41
C LEU A 23 16.61 1.28 -1.33
N ARG A 24 17.81 0.98 -0.85
CA ARG A 24 19.05 0.97 -1.65
C ARG A 24 19.74 -0.36 -1.46
N ILE A 25 19.74 -1.18 -2.49
CA ILE A 25 20.49 -2.43 -2.51
C ILE A 25 21.41 -2.43 -3.72
N SER A 26 22.69 -2.66 -3.48
CA SER A 26 23.69 -2.79 -4.54
C SER A 26 24.37 -4.14 -4.47
N GLY A 27 24.90 -4.58 -5.62
CA GLY A 27 25.67 -5.83 -5.70
C GLY A 27 24.82 -7.09 -5.54
N LEU A 28 23.59 -7.09 -6.06
CA LEU A 28 22.82 -8.32 -6.22
C LEU A 28 23.13 -8.95 -7.59
N TYR A 29 23.06 -10.27 -7.69
CA TYR A 29 23.40 -11.01 -8.90
C TYR A 29 22.26 -11.94 -9.30
N LEU A 30 21.63 -11.66 -10.44
CA LEU A 30 20.57 -12.45 -11.03
C LEU A 30 21.14 -13.49 -11.99
N HIS A 31 20.79 -14.75 -11.75
CA HIS A 31 21.21 -15.88 -12.56
C HIS A 31 20.16 -16.16 -13.64
N HIS A 32 20.40 -15.59 -14.82
CA HIS A 32 19.57 -15.82 -16.02
C HIS A 32 20.05 -17.07 -16.75
N ALA A 33 19.79 -18.24 -16.16
CA ALA A 33 20.30 -19.51 -16.65
C ALA A 33 19.23 -20.29 -17.44
N TYR A 34 19.20 -20.08 -18.76
CA TYR A 34 18.15 -20.60 -19.64
C TYR A 34 18.54 -21.89 -20.39
N ARG A 35 19.75 -22.41 -20.19
CA ARG A 35 20.24 -23.68 -20.79
C ARG A 35 20.54 -24.77 -19.74
N GLU A 36 20.15 -24.57 -18.49
CA GLU A 36 20.42 -25.54 -17.41
C GLU A 36 19.51 -26.77 -17.46
N ARG A 37 20.03 -27.91 -16.96
CA ARG A 37 19.28 -29.18 -16.86
C ARG A 37 18.10 -29.11 -15.88
N SER A 38 18.17 -28.24 -14.87
CA SER A 38 17.07 -27.91 -13.97
C SER A 38 16.65 -26.46 -14.23
N PRO A 39 15.80 -26.21 -15.23
CA PRO A 39 15.61 -24.88 -15.75
C PRO A 39 14.85 -23.99 -14.76
N THR A 40 15.45 -22.86 -14.38
CA THR A 40 14.75 -21.73 -13.75
C THR A 40 13.92 -20.92 -14.76
N GLN A 41 13.79 -21.43 -16.00
CA GLN A 41 13.06 -20.80 -17.09
C GLN A 41 12.49 -21.83 -18.07
N LEU A 42 11.21 -21.70 -18.42
CA LEU A 42 10.54 -22.56 -19.40
C LEU A 42 9.92 -21.73 -20.52
N THR A 43 10.22 -22.06 -21.79
CA THR A 43 9.51 -21.47 -22.93
C THR A 43 8.11 -22.08 -23.02
N ILE A 44 7.07 -21.24 -22.91
CA ILE A 44 5.66 -21.64 -22.92
C ILE A 44 5.00 -21.40 -24.28
N VAL A 45 5.46 -20.39 -25.02
CA VAL A 45 5.00 -20.12 -26.38
C VAL A 45 6.21 -20.09 -27.30
N ARG A 46 6.20 -20.95 -28.31
CA ARG A 46 7.25 -21.06 -29.30
C ARG A 46 6.68 -20.73 -30.68
N PRO A 47 6.98 -19.55 -31.24
CA PRO A 47 6.47 -19.18 -32.55
C PRO A 47 7.08 -20.07 -33.66
N PRO A 48 6.35 -20.31 -34.76
CA PRO A 48 6.81 -21.16 -35.85
C PRO A 48 7.99 -20.54 -36.62
N LYS A 49 8.12 -19.21 -36.63
CA LYS A 49 9.22 -18.49 -37.28
C LYS A 49 9.64 -17.27 -36.45
N GLY A 50 10.95 -17.08 -36.33
CA GLY A 50 11.54 -15.91 -35.66
C GLY A 50 11.39 -15.95 -34.13
N MET A 51 11.55 -14.77 -33.52
CA MET A 51 11.50 -14.60 -32.06
C MET A 51 10.22 -13.90 -31.59
N PHE A 52 9.54 -13.16 -32.46
CA PHE A 52 8.33 -12.42 -32.12
C PHE A 52 7.24 -13.34 -31.58
N GLY A 53 6.68 -13.01 -30.41
CA GLY A 53 5.70 -13.81 -29.71
C GLY A 53 6.27 -14.97 -28.89
N LYS A 54 7.60 -15.16 -28.87
CA LYS A 54 8.23 -16.15 -27.97
C LYS A 54 8.07 -15.69 -26.53
N THR A 55 7.50 -16.57 -25.70
CA THR A 55 7.22 -16.28 -24.30
C THR A 55 7.80 -17.36 -23.41
N ALA A 56 8.42 -16.96 -22.31
CA ALA A 56 8.94 -17.86 -21.31
C ALA A 56 8.54 -17.43 -19.90
N ALA A 57 8.23 -18.43 -19.07
CA ALA A 57 8.07 -18.27 -17.64
C ALA A 57 9.44 -18.40 -16.95
N ASN A 58 9.67 -17.61 -15.90
CA ASN A 58 10.91 -17.59 -15.15
C ASN A 58 10.70 -17.68 -13.63
N ASN A 59 11.72 -18.23 -12.98
CA ASN A 59 11.92 -18.33 -11.54
C ASN A 59 13.42 -18.18 -11.25
N TRP A 60 14.01 -17.07 -11.72
CA TRP A 60 15.44 -16.83 -11.66
C TRP A 60 15.90 -16.56 -10.24
N THR A 61 17.07 -17.08 -9.86
CA THR A 61 17.64 -16.87 -8.53
C THR A 61 18.45 -15.58 -8.46
N ILE A 62 18.40 -14.92 -7.31
CA ILE A 62 19.15 -13.70 -7.02
C ILE A 62 20.00 -13.93 -5.77
N HIS A 63 21.29 -13.65 -5.88
CA HIS A 63 22.32 -13.89 -4.86
C HIS A 63 23.01 -12.59 -4.45
N GLU A 64 23.63 -12.56 -3.27
CA GLU A 64 24.47 -11.43 -2.79
C GLU A 64 25.87 -11.38 -3.41
N GLY A 65 26.22 -12.41 -4.18
CA GLY A 65 27.48 -12.50 -4.86
C GLY A 65 27.34 -13.30 -6.15
N PRO A 66 28.36 -13.24 -7.02
CA PRO A 66 28.27 -13.77 -8.37
C PRO A 66 28.37 -15.30 -8.44
N ASP A 67 28.91 -15.97 -7.42
CA ASP A 67 29.01 -17.43 -7.39
C ASP A 67 27.84 -18.04 -6.59
N PRO A 68 26.92 -18.77 -7.24
CA PRO A 68 25.75 -19.33 -6.58
C PRO A 68 26.11 -20.51 -5.65
N ARG A 69 27.35 -21.01 -5.67
CA ARG A 69 27.86 -22.04 -4.76
C ARG A 69 28.34 -21.46 -3.43
N GLU A 70 28.79 -20.20 -3.45
CA GLU A 70 29.33 -19.51 -2.28
C GLU A 70 28.26 -18.61 -1.62
N TYR A 71 27.37 -18.04 -2.41
CA TYR A 71 26.39 -17.06 -1.96
C TYR A 71 24.98 -17.64 -1.97
N ALA A 72 24.27 -17.51 -0.84
CA ALA A 72 22.90 -17.96 -0.71
C ALA A 72 21.94 -17.13 -1.60
N ILE A 73 20.80 -17.74 -1.92
CA ILE A 73 19.69 -17.06 -2.58
C ILE A 73 19.08 -16.07 -1.57
N VAL A 74 18.92 -14.82 -1.99
CA VAL A 74 18.25 -13.77 -1.20
C VAL A 74 16.91 -13.37 -1.75
N ALA A 75 16.69 -13.58 -3.05
CA ALA A 75 15.41 -13.33 -3.69
C ALA A 75 15.27 -14.18 -4.97
N ARG A 76 14.06 -14.19 -5.52
CA ARG A 76 13.76 -14.77 -6.83
C ARG A 76 12.99 -13.81 -7.71
N ALA A 77 13.31 -13.77 -8.99
CA ALA A 77 12.53 -13.09 -10.00
C ALA A 77 11.57 -14.09 -10.66
N GLN A 78 10.27 -13.91 -10.38
CA GLN A 78 9.21 -14.84 -10.75
C GLN A 78 8.18 -14.16 -11.65
N GLY A 79 8.02 -14.66 -12.88
CA GLY A 79 7.08 -14.08 -13.84
C GLY A 79 7.34 -14.52 -15.26
N LEU A 80 7.23 -13.57 -16.19
CA LEU A 80 7.25 -13.82 -17.63
C LEU A 80 8.19 -12.86 -18.35
N HIS A 81 8.72 -13.32 -19.48
CA HIS A 81 9.24 -12.42 -20.51
C HIS A 81 8.79 -12.86 -21.91
N LEU A 82 8.51 -11.87 -22.74
CA LEU A 82 7.91 -11.97 -24.08
C LEU A 82 8.79 -11.20 -25.05
N ASN A 83 9.06 -11.77 -26.21
CA ASN A 83 9.71 -11.03 -27.29
C ASN A 83 8.66 -10.34 -28.18
N SER A 84 8.67 -9.01 -28.21
CA SER A 84 7.76 -8.17 -29.01
C SER A 84 8.52 -7.15 -29.89
N GLY A 85 9.74 -7.50 -30.29
CA GLY A 85 10.74 -6.60 -30.89
C GLY A 85 11.97 -6.48 -29.98
N ASN A 86 11.74 -6.39 -28.68
CA ASN A 86 12.72 -6.66 -27.63
C ASN A 86 12.11 -7.60 -26.58
N TRP A 87 12.90 -8.12 -25.65
CA TRP A 87 12.41 -8.93 -24.54
C TRP A 87 11.76 -8.03 -23.49
N HIS A 88 10.43 -7.94 -23.51
CA HIS A 88 9.65 -7.32 -22.45
C HIS A 88 9.57 -8.27 -21.25
N ASN A 89 9.81 -7.75 -20.06
CA ASN A 89 9.83 -8.49 -18.80
C ASN A 89 8.73 -7.94 -17.89
N SER A 90 7.97 -8.86 -17.30
CA SER A 90 6.98 -8.57 -16.26
C SER A 90 7.08 -9.67 -15.22
N PHE A 91 7.65 -9.35 -14.06
CA PHE A 91 7.87 -10.31 -13.00
C PHE A 91 7.89 -9.63 -11.63
N THR A 92 7.88 -10.46 -10.60
CA THR A 92 7.94 -10.04 -9.20
C THR A 92 9.27 -10.51 -8.61
N ILE A 93 10.00 -9.62 -7.95
CA ILE A 93 11.12 -9.99 -7.09
C ILE A 93 10.54 -10.35 -5.72
N VAL A 94 10.67 -11.61 -5.32
CA VAL A 94 10.23 -12.14 -4.03
C VAL A 94 11.45 -12.34 -3.15
N PHE A 95 11.54 -11.62 -2.03
CA PHE A 95 12.66 -11.77 -1.10
C PHE A 95 12.47 -13.00 -0.20
N GLU A 96 13.50 -13.83 -0.08
CA GLU A 96 13.43 -15.15 0.59
C GLU A 96 14.19 -15.19 1.92
N ASN A 97 15.14 -14.29 2.15
CA ASN A 97 16.07 -14.40 3.27
C ASN A 97 15.71 -13.45 4.43
N ASP A 98 15.81 -13.97 5.65
CA ASP A 98 15.66 -13.22 6.92
C ASP A 98 16.98 -12.58 7.37
N ARG A 99 18.08 -12.80 6.62
CA ARG A 99 19.40 -12.29 6.99
C ARG A 99 19.56 -10.84 6.54
N PRO A 100 20.21 -10.00 7.36
CA PRO A 100 20.51 -8.65 6.96
C PRO A 100 21.44 -8.66 5.75
N ASN A 101 20.96 -8.15 4.61
CA ASN A 101 21.79 -7.98 3.43
C ASN A 101 22.95 -7.05 3.78
N ARG A 102 24.19 -7.54 3.58
CA ARG A 102 25.43 -6.81 3.94
C ARG A 102 25.57 -5.46 3.22
N PHE A 103 24.78 -5.23 2.16
CA PHE A 103 24.81 -4.02 1.34
C PHE A 103 23.58 -3.12 1.48
N SER A 104 22.64 -3.40 2.40
CA SER A 104 21.51 -2.50 2.66
C SER A 104 21.96 -1.31 3.51
N LEU A 105 22.25 -0.18 2.88
CA LEU A 105 22.57 1.09 3.54
C LEU A 105 21.30 1.85 3.98
N THR A 106 20.29 1.14 4.47
CA THR A 106 19.19 1.78 5.19
C THR A 106 19.73 2.19 6.56
N GLY A 107 20.20 3.44 6.68
CA GLY A 107 20.75 4.04 7.90
C GLY A 107 19.78 4.12 9.10
N LYS A 108 18.71 3.33 9.11
CA LYS A 108 17.71 3.31 10.17
C LYS A 108 17.24 1.93 10.66
N GLN A 109 17.40 0.80 9.96
CA GLN A 109 16.87 -0.49 10.46
C GLN A 109 17.62 -1.71 9.89
N PRO A 110 17.74 -2.82 10.65
CA PRO A 110 18.40 -4.04 10.20
C PRO A 110 17.60 -4.75 9.10
N ALA A 111 18.32 -5.30 8.11
CA ALA A 111 17.80 -5.89 6.88
C ALA A 111 17.13 -7.28 7.04
N SER A 112 16.69 -7.64 8.24
CA SER A 112 15.98 -8.89 8.55
C SER A 112 14.46 -8.85 8.27
N ARG A 113 13.96 -7.82 7.55
CA ARG A 113 12.52 -7.54 7.41
C ARG A 113 11.91 -7.85 6.05
N PHE A 114 12.70 -8.24 5.04
CA PHE A 114 12.19 -8.27 3.66
C PHE A 114 11.60 -9.61 3.23
N LYS A 115 11.78 -10.70 3.98
CA LYS A 115 11.25 -12.01 3.61
C LYS A 115 9.73 -11.94 3.38
N GLY A 116 9.29 -12.44 2.23
CA GLY A 116 7.89 -12.42 1.82
C GLY A 116 7.39 -11.07 1.28
N SER A 117 8.16 -9.99 1.46
CA SER A 117 7.90 -8.73 0.75
C SER A 117 8.31 -8.85 -0.72
N THR A 118 7.72 -8.03 -1.57
CA THR A 118 7.94 -8.13 -3.01
C THR A 118 8.11 -6.78 -3.69
N LEU A 119 8.81 -6.78 -4.83
CA LEU A 119 8.82 -5.67 -5.78
C LEU A 119 8.23 -6.14 -7.11
N HIS A 120 7.29 -5.39 -7.66
CA HIS A 120 6.73 -5.62 -8.99
C HIS A 120 7.60 -4.89 -10.01
N VAL A 121 8.06 -5.61 -11.03
CA VAL A 121 9.07 -5.13 -11.97
C VAL A 121 8.56 -5.24 -13.40
N MET A 122 8.74 -4.16 -14.17
CA MET A 122 8.46 -4.13 -15.61
C MET A 122 9.57 -3.42 -16.39
N GLY A 123 9.83 -3.88 -17.60
CA GLY A 123 10.69 -3.16 -18.53
C GLY A 123 11.17 -4.01 -19.70
N VAL A 124 11.96 -3.40 -20.58
CA VAL A 124 12.55 -4.07 -21.74
C VAL A 124 13.97 -4.53 -21.46
N SER A 125 14.43 -5.50 -22.26
CA SER A 125 15.72 -6.18 -22.19
C SER A 125 16.00 -6.88 -20.85
N VAL A 126 16.74 -7.99 -20.92
CA VAL A 126 17.14 -8.74 -19.72
C VAL A 126 18.49 -8.26 -19.18
N SER A 127 19.39 -7.85 -20.07
CA SER A 127 20.78 -7.50 -19.73
C SER A 127 21.08 -6.02 -19.80
N ASP A 128 20.33 -5.29 -20.63
CA ASP A 128 20.62 -3.91 -21.00
C ASP A 128 19.46 -3.01 -20.56
N SER A 129 19.73 -1.73 -20.35
CA SER A 129 18.80 -0.72 -19.81
C SER A 129 18.39 -0.94 -18.35
N ASP A 130 17.56 -0.06 -17.81
CA ASP A 130 16.97 -0.22 -16.48
C ASP A 130 15.62 -0.95 -16.57
N TRP A 131 15.17 -1.51 -15.44
CA TRP A 131 13.76 -1.87 -15.22
C TRP A 131 13.11 -0.89 -14.25
N GLY A 132 11.80 -0.68 -14.40
CA GLY A 132 11.00 0.08 -13.44
C GLY A 132 10.47 -0.80 -12.31
N VAL A 133 10.59 -0.32 -11.08
CA VAL A 133 9.81 -0.80 -9.95
C VAL A 133 8.47 -0.06 -9.97
N VAL A 134 7.40 -0.79 -10.25
CA VAL A 134 6.06 -0.21 -10.45
C VAL A 134 5.12 -0.43 -9.27
N GLY A 135 5.58 -1.18 -8.27
CA GLY A 135 4.83 -1.50 -7.06
C GLY A 135 5.60 -2.47 -6.18
N GLY A 136 4.93 -2.91 -5.13
CA GLY A 136 5.41 -3.97 -4.25
C GLY A 136 4.36 -4.38 -3.23
N THR A 137 4.70 -5.34 -2.38
CA THR A 137 3.85 -5.83 -1.28
C THR A 137 4.66 -6.00 0.00
N GLY A 138 3.96 -6.21 1.13
CA GLY A 138 4.60 -6.30 2.44
C GLY A 138 5.22 -4.97 2.81
N GLU A 139 6.49 -4.99 3.21
CA GLU A 139 7.27 -3.80 3.55
C GLU A 139 7.38 -2.80 2.41
N PHE A 140 7.25 -3.25 1.16
CA PHE A 140 7.40 -2.44 -0.05
C PHE A 140 6.07 -2.12 -0.72
N ALA A 141 4.97 -2.15 0.02
CA ALA A 141 3.68 -1.76 -0.54
C ALA A 141 3.74 -0.35 -1.12
N MET A 142 3.23 -0.17 -2.34
CA MET A 142 3.30 1.09 -3.09
C MET A 142 4.73 1.57 -3.43
N ALA A 143 5.72 0.68 -3.43
CA ALA A 143 7.07 1.02 -3.84
C ALA A 143 7.13 1.50 -5.31
N GLN A 144 7.94 2.52 -5.56
CA GLN A 144 8.25 3.01 -6.90
C GLN A 144 9.75 3.26 -7.03
N GLY A 145 10.32 2.96 -8.19
CA GLY A 145 11.78 3.05 -8.33
C GLY A 145 12.33 2.48 -9.62
N VAL A 146 13.62 2.17 -9.59
CA VAL A 146 14.41 1.70 -10.73
C VAL A 146 15.36 0.57 -10.31
N ILE A 147 15.55 -0.38 -11.22
CA ILE A 147 16.56 -1.43 -11.10
C ILE A 147 17.53 -1.26 -12.25
N SER A 148 18.75 -0.85 -11.93
CA SER A 148 19.84 -0.79 -12.90
C SER A 148 20.49 -2.15 -13.05
N LYS A 149 20.78 -2.50 -14.30
CA LYS A 149 21.31 -3.82 -14.69
C LYS A 149 22.62 -3.66 -15.42
N LYS A 150 23.53 -4.60 -15.18
CA LYS A 150 24.77 -4.72 -15.94
C LYS A 150 25.09 -6.19 -16.14
N LEU A 151 25.44 -6.58 -17.36
CA LEU A 151 25.98 -7.92 -17.59
C LEU A 151 27.30 -8.06 -16.81
N PHE A 152 27.32 -8.98 -15.83
CA PHE A 152 28.50 -9.25 -15.02
C PHE A 152 29.39 -10.28 -15.71
N LYS A 153 28.79 -11.42 -16.09
CA LYS A 153 29.51 -12.53 -16.73
C LYS A 153 28.57 -13.37 -17.59
N GLN A 154 29.04 -13.75 -18.76
CA GLN A 154 28.41 -14.80 -19.55
C GLN A 154 28.95 -16.17 -19.11
N ILE A 155 28.05 -17.11 -18.85
CA ILE A 155 28.37 -18.48 -18.47
C ILE A 155 27.86 -19.44 -19.55
N GLU A 156 28.30 -20.69 -19.52
CA GLU A 156 27.89 -21.70 -20.50
C GLU A 156 26.36 -21.83 -20.58
N THR A 157 25.69 -21.71 -19.42
CA THR A 157 24.26 -21.96 -19.27
C THR A 157 23.37 -20.72 -19.45
N GLY A 158 23.96 -19.52 -19.60
CA GLY A 158 23.23 -18.27 -19.68
C GLY A 158 24.05 -17.06 -19.24
N ASN A 159 23.44 -16.15 -18.49
CA ASN A 159 24.06 -14.89 -18.08
C ASN A 159 23.93 -14.68 -16.57
N ILE A 160 24.92 -14.01 -15.99
CA ILE A 160 24.87 -13.44 -14.66
C ILE A 160 24.76 -11.93 -14.82
N VAL A 161 23.68 -11.34 -14.29
CA VAL A 161 23.36 -9.92 -14.40
C VAL A 161 23.46 -9.30 -13.01
N GLU A 162 24.32 -8.30 -12.86
CA GLU A 162 24.40 -7.49 -11.65
C GLU A 162 23.21 -6.52 -11.59
N LEU A 163 22.58 -6.42 -10.42
CA LEU A 163 21.41 -5.60 -10.14
C LEU A 163 21.72 -4.58 -9.04
N ASN A 164 21.29 -3.34 -9.27
CA ASN A 164 21.26 -2.27 -8.30
C ASN A 164 19.83 -1.74 -8.18
N ILE A 165 19.23 -1.85 -7.01
CA ILE A 165 17.84 -1.51 -6.74
C ILE A 165 17.80 -0.20 -5.97
N TYR A 166 17.06 0.78 -6.53
CA TYR A 166 16.64 1.97 -5.83
C TYR A 166 15.11 2.05 -5.85
N ALA A 167 14.48 2.10 -4.69
CA ALA A 167 13.04 2.32 -4.60
C ALA A 167 12.68 3.21 -3.42
N ILE A 168 11.58 3.95 -3.57
CA ILE A 168 10.98 4.75 -2.52
C ILE A 168 9.63 4.11 -2.19
N TYR A 169 9.33 3.97 -0.91
CA TYR A 169 8.09 3.38 -0.44
C TYR A 169 7.62 4.08 0.84
N PRO A 170 6.34 3.98 1.22
CA PRO A 170 5.82 4.57 2.45
C PRO A 170 6.47 3.93 3.68
N ALA A 171 6.97 4.73 4.62
CA ALA A 171 7.57 4.24 5.87
C ALA A 171 6.55 3.52 6.78
N LYS A 172 5.28 3.93 6.66
CA LYS A 172 4.13 3.20 7.16
C LYS A 172 3.10 3.20 6.06
N ILE A 173 2.64 2.02 5.65
CA ILE A 173 1.34 1.94 4.99
C ILE A 173 0.37 2.49 6.03
N PRO A 174 -0.43 3.52 5.73
CA PRO A 174 -1.54 3.83 6.61
C PRO A 174 -2.44 2.59 6.60
N HIS A 175 -2.26 1.70 7.59
CA HIS A 175 -3.42 1.04 8.16
C HIS A 175 -4.42 2.16 8.34
N LEU A 176 -5.59 2.07 7.68
CA LEU A 176 -6.62 3.11 7.72
C LEU A 176 -6.71 3.62 9.17
N ILE A 177 -6.05 4.74 9.45
CA ILE A 177 -6.07 5.30 10.78
C ILE A 177 -7.45 5.90 10.81
N ARG A 178 -8.27 5.43 11.76
CA ARG A 178 -9.57 6.03 11.98
C ARG A 178 -9.29 7.45 12.45
N ASP A 179 -9.44 8.42 11.56
CA ASP A 179 -9.26 9.85 11.83
C ASP A 179 -10.42 10.36 12.69
N GLY A 180 -10.51 9.83 13.91
CA GLY A 180 -11.57 10.11 14.87
C GLY A 180 -12.99 9.99 14.28
N PRO A 181 -14.00 10.44 15.04
CA PRO A 181 -15.30 10.71 14.47
C PRO A 181 -15.24 11.98 13.59
N VAL A 182 -15.68 11.87 12.35
CA VAL A 182 -15.86 13.00 11.43
C VAL A 182 -17.32 13.45 11.46
N GLY A 183 -17.56 14.71 11.85
CA GLY A 183 -18.90 15.27 12.01
C GLY A 183 -18.88 16.67 12.63
N GLY A 184 -20.05 17.31 12.71
CA GLY A 184 -20.20 18.59 13.42
C GLY A 184 -20.17 18.41 14.95
N ASN A 185 -20.24 19.51 15.70
CA ASN A 185 -20.21 19.49 17.18
C ASN A 185 -21.45 18.87 17.85
N GLY A 186 -22.37 18.28 17.08
CA GLY A 186 -23.61 17.68 17.58
C GLY A 186 -23.61 16.16 17.47
N GLY A 187 -24.34 15.49 18.36
CA GLY A 187 -24.44 14.02 18.42
C GLY A 187 -23.36 13.36 19.28
N ASN A 188 -23.38 12.03 19.34
CA ASN A 188 -22.36 11.23 20.01
C ASN A 188 -21.55 10.46 18.96
N PRO A 189 -20.21 10.39 19.10
CA PRO A 189 -19.38 9.53 18.26
C PRO A 189 -19.91 8.09 18.27
N PHE A 190 -20.07 7.52 17.08
CA PHE A 190 -20.40 6.11 16.96
C PHE A 190 -19.13 5.30 16.68
N GLU A 191 -18.84 4.37 17.57
CA GLU A 191 -17.82 3.35 17.39
C GLU A 191 -18.50 1.99 17.21
N PRO A 192 -18.31 1.31 16.07
CA PRO A 192 -18.86 -0.03 15.89
C PRO A 192 -18.20 -0.98 16.90
N GLN A 193 -19.02 -1.69 17.68
CA GLN A 193 -18.55 -2.69 18.64
C GLN A 193 -17.81 -3.86 17.97
N TYR A 194 -18.16 -4.15 16.70
CA TYR A 194 -17.58 -5.23 15.91
C TYR A 194 -16.95 -4.67 14.64
N GLU A 195 -15.75 -5.15 14.32
CA GLU A 195 -14.98 -4.68 13.19
C GLU A 195 -15.72 -4.96 11.85
N PRO A 196 -16.07 -3.92 11.08
CA PRO A 196 -16.78 -4.09 9.82
C PRO A 196 -15.91 -4.77 8.77
N ARG A 197 -16.49 -5.72 8.01
CA ARG A 197 -15.82 -6.38 6.87
C ARG A 197 -16.46 -6.03 5.53
N ARG A 198 -17.80 -5.91 5.48
CA ARG A 198 -18.53 -5.55 4.26
C ARG A 198 -19.71 -4.65 4.59
N PHE A 199 -19.77 -3.48 3.99
CA PHE A 199 -20.94 -2.60 4.10
C PHE A 199 -22.12 -3.17 3.31
N GLU A 200 -23.35 -3.11 3.85
CA GLU A 200 -24.54 -3.65 3.18
C GLU A 200 -25.55 -2.58 2.78
N SER A 201 -25.88 -1.65 3.69
CA SER A 201 -26.88 -0.64 3.38
C SER A 201 -26.73 0.62 4.23
N ILE A 202 -27.18 1.74 3.68
CA ILE A 202 -27.40 3.00 4.38
C ILE A 202 -28.81 3.50 4.08
N LYS A 203 -29.50 4.01 5.08
CA LYS A 203 -30.73 4.76 4.97
C LYS A 203 -30.53 6.08 5.68
N VAL A 204 -30.82 7.17 5.00
CA VAL A 204 -30.70 8.52 5.55
C VAL A 204 -32.11 9.09 5.65
N LEU A 205 -32.49 9.51 6.85
CA LEU A 205 -33.69 10.29 7.09
C LEU A 205 -33.28 11.74 7.27
N SER A 206 -33.90 12.66 6.53
CA SER A 206 -33.55 14.07 6.54
C SER A 206 -34.77 14.97 6.39
N GLY A 207 -34.82 16.04 7.19
CA GLY A 207 -35.65 17.23 7.02
C GLY A 207 -34.80 18.43 6.59
N GLU A 208 -34.83 19.54 7.35
CA GLU A 208 -33.89 20.67 7.16
C GLU A 208 -32.42 20.28 7.41
N ALA A 209 -32.19 19.24 8.21
CA ALA A 209 -30.89 18.61 8.45
C ALA A 209 -31.04 17.08 8.41
N VAL A 210 -29.93 16.35 8.49
CA VAL A 210 -29.96 14.88 8.66
C VAL A 210 -30.47 14.55 10.05
N ASP A 211 -31.61 13.86 10.12
CA ASP A 211 -32.26 13.47 11.37
C ASP A 211 -31.71 12.14 11.89
N SER A 212 -31.55 11.17 10.98
CA SER A 212 -30.93 9.89 11.31
C SER A 212 -30.22 9.23 10.13
N ILE A 213 -29.22 8.42 10.45
CA ILE A 213 -28.57 7.51 9.51
C ILE A 213 -28.66 6.10 10.09
N GLU A 214 -29.41 5.23 9.43
CA GLU A 214 -29.43 3.80 9.73
C GLU A 214 -28.52 3.08 8.74
N PHE A 215 -27.72 2.14 9.21
CA PHE A 215 -26.84 1.37 8.33
C PHE A 215 -26.72 -0.08 8.77
N SER A 216 -26.30 -0.93 7.83
CA SER A 216 -25.98 -2.33 8.13
C SER A 216 -24.69 -2.77 7.46
N TYR A 217 -23.99 -3.70 8.12
CA TYR A 217 -22.70 -4.24 7.66
C TYR A 217 -22.54 -5.70 8.13
N ILE A 218 -21.71 -6.48 7.44
CA ILE A 218 -21.26 -7.79 7.88
C ILE A 218 -19.95 -7.65 8.64
N ASP A 219 -19.86 -8.23 9.82
CA ASP A 219 -18.63 -8.27 10.64
C ASP A 219 -17.62 -9.33 10.17
N ARG A 220 -16.46 -9.40 10.83
CA ARG A 220 -15.44 -10.43 10.49
C ARG A 220 -15.94 -11.87 10.61
N ASN A 221 -16.93 -12.13 11.47
CA ASN A 221 -17.52 -13.44 11.70
C ASN A 221 -18.64 -13.78 10.71
N GLY A 222 -18.94 -12.90 9.75
CA GLY A 222 -20.01 -13.10 8.78
C GLY A 222 -21.41 -12.74 9.31
N ILE A 223 -21.50 -12.12 10.49
CA ILE A 223 -22.78 -11.75 11.11
C ILE A 223 -23.17 -10.35 10.65
N LYS A 224 -24.43 -10.20 10.21
CA LYS A 224 -25.01 -8.90 9.89
C LYS A 224 -25.26 -8.08 11.16
N ARG A 225 -24.73 -6.88 11.19
CA ARG A 225 -24.87 -5.86 12.24
C ARG A 225 -25.62 -4.65 11.69
N THR A 226 -26.35 -3.97 12.57
CA THR A 226 -27.07 -2.73 12.26
C THR A 226 -26.65 -1.64 13.25
N GLY A 227 -26.65 -0.39 12.80
CA GLY A 227 -26.35 0.77 13.62
C GLY A 227 -27.22 1.95 13.23
N VAL A 228 -27.47 2.85 14.19
CA VAL A 228 -28.27 4.06 13.98
C VAL A 228 -27.57 5.25 14.59
N LEU A 229 -27.37 6.30 13.80
CA LEU A 229 -26.92 7.62 14.24
C LEU A 229 -28.15 8.52 14.33
N ARG A 230 -28.35 9.19 15.47
CA ARG A 230 -29.43 10.16 15.69
C ARG A 230 -28.86 11.48 16.21
N LYS A 231 -29.58 12.56 15.96
CA LYS A 231 -29.35 13.85 16.63
C LYS A 231 -29.52 13.67 18.15
N LYS A 232 -28.75 14.40 18.94
CA LYS A 232 -28.93 14.45 20.40
C LYS A 232 -30.22 15.20 20.69
N GLU A 233 -31.19 14.56 21.34
CA GLU A 233 -32.32 15.27 21.92
C GLU A 233 -31.82 16.06 23.13
N ASP A 234 -32.09 17.36 23.16
CA ASP A 234 -31.88 18.16 24.37
C ASP A 234 -32.73 17.53 25.47
N ALA A 235 -32.09 17.07 26.54
CA ALA A 235 -32.79 16.57 27.70
C ALA A 235 -33.66 17.70 28.26
N ALA A 236 -34.95 17.69 27.90
CA ALA A 236 -35.93 18.56 28.50
C ALA A 236 -35.96 18.25 29.99
N ALA A 237 -35.47 19.18 30.80
CA ALA A 237 -35.59 19.12 32.24
C ALA A 237 -37.08 19.03 32.59
N THR A 238 -37.50 17.90 33.14
CA THR A 238 -38.83 17.73 33.70
C THR A 238 -38.96 18.68 34.90
N ALA A 239 -39.58 19.83 34.68
CA ALA A 239 -39.92 20.77 35.74
C ALA A 239 -41.06 20.18 36.59
N GLY A 240 -40.70 19.55 37.71
CA GLY A 240 -41.62 19.21 38.79
C GLY A 240 -41.68 20.35 39.80
N ALA A 241 -42.86 20.95 39.98
CA ALA A 241 -43.13 22.00 40.95
C ALA A 241 -43.21 21.45 42.39
N GLY A 242 -42.53 22.10 43.34
CA GLY A 242 -42.60 21.86 44.80
C GLY A 242 -41.43 22.52 45.56
N PRO A 243 -41.61 23.03 46.79
CA PRO A 243 -41.26 24.42 47.13
C PRO A 243 -39.85 24.70 47.68
N THR A 244 -39.40 25.91 47.35
CA THR A 244 -38.45 26.83 47.99
C THR A 244 -37.80 26.44 49.32
N LEU A 245 -36.45 26.51 49.37
CA LEU A 245 -35.75 27.16 50.48
C LEU A 245 -34.39 27.75 50.04
N LEU A 246 -34.01 28.81 50.74
CA LEU A 246 -33.10 29.89 50.38
C LEU A 246 -31.60 29.51 50.22
N LEU A 247 -30.95 30.16 49.26
CA LEU A 247 -29.51 30.45 49.19
C LEU A 247 -29.08 31.34 50.38
N PRO A 248 -27.79 31.40 50.84
CA PRO A 248 -26.71 31.82 49.94
C PRO A 248 -25.24 31.41 50.24
N SER A 249 -24.46 31.58 49.17
CA SER A 249 -23.15 32.23 49.11
C SER A 249 -21.85 31.41 49.10
N ARG A 250 -21.16 31.63 47.96
CA ARG A 250 -19.73 31.98 47.77
C ARG A 250 -18.67 30.88 47.81
N GLY A 251 -17.87 30.88 46.74
CA GLY A 251 -16.54 30.27 46.67
C GLY A 251 -16.25 29.65 45.29
N ALA A 252 -16.21 30.43 44.21
CA ALA A 252 -14.98 31.05 43.67
C ALA A 252 -14.19 30.17 42.65
N ARG A 253 -13.92 30.81 41.49
CA ARG A 253 -12.80 30.61 40.53
C ARG A 253 -12.90 29.41 39.55
N THR A 254 -12.62 29.52 38.25
CA THR A 254 -11.95 30.57 37.44
C THR A 254 -12.21 30.36 35.93
N CYS A 255 -12.16 31.48 35.18
CA CYS A 255 -11.69 31.73 33.80
C CYS A 255 -11.31 30.56 32.88
N ALA A 256 -11.34 30.64 31.55
CA ALA A 256 -11.89 31.54 30.53
C ALA A 256 -11.43 30.89 29.20
N ALA A 257 -12.30 30.69 28.22
CA ALA A 257 -11.88 30.28 26.88
C ALA A 257 -12.16 31.41 25.88
N ALA A 258 -11.09 31.82 25.22
CA ALA A 258 -11.01 32.95 24.33
C ALA A 258 -11.71 32.72 22.99
N ARG A 259 -12.10 33.86 22.41
CA ARG A 259 -12.75 34.12 21.12
C ARG A 259 -12.12 33.34 19.95
N CYS A 260 -12.95 32.67 19.14
CA CYS A 260 -12.63 32.38 17.75
C CYS A 260 -13.15 33.52 16.87
N ARG A 261 -12.24 34.09 16.06
CA ARG A 261 -12.53 35.11 15.06
C ARG A 261 -13.09 34.46 13.79
N GLU A 262 -14.13 35.08 13.26
CA GLU A 262 -14.62 34.90 11.89
C GLU A 262 -13.54 35.32 10.88
N TRP A 263 -13.51 34.65 9.74
CA TRP A 263 -12.86 35.15 8.51
C TRP A 263 -13.91 35.18 7.39
N PRO A 264 -13.96 36.28 6.59
CA PRO A 264 -15.03 36.52 5.63
C PRO A 264 -14.77 35.88 4.25
N LEU A 265 -15.85 35.91 3.47
CA LEU A 265 -16.14 35.44 2.10
C LEU A 265 -14.98 35.43 1.10
#